data_AF-A0A1V2LSC2-F1
#
_entry.id   AF-A0A1V2LSC2-F1
#
_cell.length_a   1.000
_cell.length_b   1.000
_cell.length_c   1.000
_cell.angle_alpha   90.00
_cell.angle_beta   90.00
_cell.angle_gamma   90.00
#
_symmetry.space_group_name_H-M   'P 1'
#
loop_
_entity.id
_entity.type
_entity.pdbx_description
1 polymer ?
#
loop_
_entity_poly.entity_id
_entity_poly.type
_entity_poly.pdbx_seq_one_letter_code
_entity_poly.pdbx_strand_id
1 'polypeptide(L)'
;MFWKIYNNPVRTYYNKSRDEENRKNGEFVTLNPEIDEEKLRQEANRLYQDLFVELSIKFGEVSAIVICGNYNLHLGGNVLVKFKSERSAAKCFAECNDRWYNGKPIFCDLSPVKFIDDAICKDYANDRRCERGDQCNLIHARNIEPSLVKMLNASQRAYYKSLESVE
;
A
#
# COMPACT_ATOMS: atom_id res chain seq x y z
N MET A 1 -1.96 2.92 7.74
CA MET A 1 -0.89 2.48 6.81
C MET A 1 -0.52 1.07 7.18
N PHE A 2 -0.64 0.14 6.25
CA PHE A 2 -0.23 -1.25 6.43
C PHE A 2 1.19 -1.43 5.90
N TRP A 3 2.08 -1.94 6.73
CA TRP A 3 3.49 -2.10 6.39
C TRP A 3 3.71 -3.43 5.68
N LYS A 4 4.38 -3.39 4.52
CA LYS A 4 4.87 -4.58 3.79
C LYS A 4 3.84 -5.70 3.54
N ILE A 5 2.55 -5.35 3.48
CA ILE A 5 1.47 -6.31 3.24
C ILE A 5 1.39 -6.73 1.77
N TYR A 6 1.80 -5.86 0.85
CA TYR A 6 1.94 -6.20 -0.57
C TYR A 6 3.33 -6.78 -0.83
N ASN A 7 3.37 -7.94 -1.50
CA ASN A 7 4.62 -8.60 -1.90
C ASN A 7 5.25 -7.89 -3.10
N ASN A 8 5.77 -6.69 -2.88
CA ASN A 8 6.48 -5.94 -3.91
C ASN A 8 7.91 -6.48 -4.05
N PRO A 9 8.41 -6.73 -5.28
CA PRO A 9 9.83 -6.99 -5.49
C PRO A 9 10.69 -5.85 -4.95
N VAL A 10 11.83 -6.21 -4.38
CA VAL A 10 12.85 -5.27 -3.88
C VAL A 10 14.00 -5.26 -4.87
N ARG A 11 14.42 -4.08 -5.32
CA ARG A 11 15.59 -3.93 -6.20
C ARG A 11 16.82 -3.45 -5.47
N THR A 12 16.68 -2.75 -4.36
CA THR A 12 17.83 -2.24 -3.60
C THR A 12 17.68 -2.50 -2.11
N TYR A 13 18.76 -2.96 -1.49
CA TYR A 13 18.86 -3.11 -0.05
C TYR A 13 20.28 -2.78 0.44
N TYR A 14 20.38 -2.41 1.71
CA TYR A 14 21.67 -2.14 2.36
C TYR A 14 22.20 -3.42 3.01
N ASN A 15 23.36 -3.89 2.55
CA ASN A 15 24.05 -5.05 3.09
C ASN A 15 25.14 -4.60 4.07
N LYS A 16 24.97 -4.91 5.36
CA LYS A 16 25.98 -4.61 6.39
C LYS A 16 27.08 -5.67 6.33
N SER A 17 28.35 -5.23 6.37
CA SER A 17 29.47 -6.14 6.56
C SER A 17 29.27 -6.99 7.82
N ARG A 18 29.55 -8.29 7.70
CA ARG A 18 29.49 -9.26 8.82
C ARG A 18 30.73 -9.18 9.72
N ASP A 19 31.77 -8.48 9.28
CA ASP A 19 33.00 -8.32 10.05
C ASP A 19 32.82 -7.27 11.15
N GLU A 20 33.07 -7.66 12.40
CA GLU A 20 32.82 -6.80 13.56
C GLU A 20 33.66 -5.52 13.57
N GLU A 21 34.85 -5.54 12.98
CA GLU A 21 35.73 -4.36 12.83
C GLU A 21 35.22 -3.35 11.80
N ASN A 22 34.35 -3.75 10.85
CA ASN A 22 33.92 -2.95 9.71
C ASN A 22 32.41 -2.70 9.67
N ARG A 23 31.71 -2.71 10.82
CA ARG A 23 30.25 -2.48 10.92
C ARG A 23 29.75 -1.16 10.29
N LYS A 24 30.63 -0.18 10.05
CA LYS A 24 30.30 1.10 9.39
C LYS A 24 30.32 1.03 7.85
N ASN A 25 30.91 0.00 7.29
CA ASN A 25 31.06 -0.19 5.85
C ASN A 25 30.04 -1.22 5.37
N GLY A 26 28.84 -0.75 5.02
CA GLY A 26 27.86 -1.54 4.28
C GLY A 26 27.73 -1.02 2.86
N GLU A 27 27.38 -1.91 1.94
CA GLU A 27 27.17 -1.55 0.53
C GLU A 27 25.68 -1.56 0.19
N PHE A 28 25.30 -0.70 -0.77
CA PHE A 28 24.00 -0.82 -1.40
C PHE A 28 24.08 -1.87 -2.50
N VAL A 29 23.34 -2.97 -2.33
CA VAL A 29 23.24 -4.03 -3.32
C VAL A 29 22.06 -3.76 -4.23
N THR A 30 22.31 -3.79 -5.54
CA THR A 30 21.27 -3.70 -6.57
C THR A 30 20.98 -5.09 -7.13
N LEU A 31 19.72 -5.49 -7.04
CA LEU A 31 19.17 -6.71 -7.61
C LEU A 31 18.50 -6.39 -8.95
N ASN A 32 18.62 -7.30 -9.91
CA ASN A 32 17.92 -7.25 -11.19
C ASN A 32 16.91 -8.40 -11.28
N PRO A 33 15.82 -8.39 -10.49
CA PRO A 33 14.79 -9.41 -10.60
C PRO A 33 14.05 -9.26 -11.93
N GLU A 34 13.72 -10.40 -12.54
CA GLU A 34 12.74 -10.43 -13.62
C GLU A 34 11.39 -9.97 -13.07
N ILE A 35 10.82 -8.93 -13.70
CA ILE A 35 9.58 -8.31 -13.26
C ILE A 35 8.52 -8.47 -14.34
N ASP A 36 7.52 -9.27 -14.00
CA ASP A 36 6.28 -9.38 -14.73
C ASP A 36 5.29 -8.34 -14.19
N GLU A 37 5.21 -7.19 -14.87
CA GLU A 37 4.32 -6.09 -14.46
C GLU A 37 2.83 -6.48 -14.56
N GLU A 38 2.46 -7.41 -15.44
CA GLU A 38 1.07 -7.86 -15.57
C GLU A 38 0.68 -8.73 -14.38
N LYS A 39 1.56 -9.66 -13.97
CA LYS A 39 1.36 -10.43 -12.74
C LYS A 39 1.29 -9.53 -11.51
N LEU A 40 2.19 -8.54 -11.39
CA LEU A 40 2.17 -7.59 -10.27
C LEU A 40 0.88 -6.76 -10.24
N ARG A 41 0.36 -6.37 -11.41
CA ARG A 41 -0.93 -5.67 -11.54
C ARG A 41 -2.08 -6.54 -11.06
N GLN A 42 -2.12 -7.82 -11.45
CA GLN A 42 -3.14 -8.78 -11.01
C GLN A 42 -3.09 -9.00 -9.49
N GLU A 43 -1.90 -9.17 -8.92
CA GLU A 43 -1.72 -9.32 -7.48
C GLU A 43 -2.12 -8.04 -6.72
N ALA A 44 -1.79 -6.86 -7.26
CA ALA A 44 -2.21 -5.59 -6.68
C ALA A 44 -3.73 -5.41 -6.73
N ASN A 45 -4.39 -5.79 -7.82
CA ASN A 45 -5.85 -5.77 -7.94
C ASN A 45 -6.52 -6.68 -6.90
N ARG A 46 -6.02 -7.91 -6.73
CA ARG A 46 -6.53 -8.86 -5.73
C ARG A 46 -6.41 -8.29 -4.31
N LEU A 47 -5.21 -7.81 -3.96
CA LEU A 47 -4.99 -7.19 -2.65
C LEU A 47 -5.87 -5.96 -2.45
N TYR A 48 -6.02 -5.11 -3.47
CA TYR A 48 -6.88 -3.94 -3.40
C TYR A 48 -8.33 -4.33 -3.10
N GLN A 49 -8.86 -5.34 -3.82
CA GLN A 49 -10.21 -5.84 -3.61
C GLN A 49 -10.40 -6.41 -2.20
N ASP A 50 -9.49 -7.28 -1.76
CA ASP A 50 -9.57 -7.92 -0.44
C ASP A 50 -9.56 -6.88 0.69
N LEU A 51 -8.63 -5.92 0.63
CA LEU A 51 -8.57 -4.83 1.60
C LEU A 51 -9.79 -3.92 1.50
N PHE A 52 -10.24 -3.54 0.31
CA PHE A 52 -11.37 -2.63 0.17
C PHE A 52 -12.63 -3.22 0.79
N VAL A 53 -12.95 -4.47 0.47
CA VAL A 53 -14.17 -5.15 0.97
C VAL A 53 -14.10 -5.32 2.48
N GLU A 54 -13.01 -5.87 3.00
CA GLU A 54 -12.85 -6.11 4.43
C GLU A 54 -12.91 -4.81 5.24
N LEU A 55 -12.20 -3.77 4.79
CA LEU A 55 -12.08 -2.52 5.53
C LEU A 55 -13.38 -1.69 5.46
N SER A 56 -14.03 -1.66 4.29
CA SER A 56 -15.28 -0.92 4.10
C SER A 56 -16.44 -1.46 4.92
N ILE A 57 -16.49 -2.78 5.13
CA ILE A 57 -17.56 -3.43 5.89
C ILE A 57 -17.30 -3.36 7.41
N LYS A 58 -16.06 -3.61 7.86
CA LYS A 58 -15.78 -3.75 9.30
C LYS A 58 -15.48 -2.44 10.03
N PHE A 59 -14.84 -1.49 9.34
CA PHE A 59 -14.28 -0.30 9.99
C PHE A 59 -14.98 0.99 9.60
N GLY A 60 -15.33 1.12 8.32
CA GLY A 60 -16.06 2.29 7.83
C GLY A 60 -15.75 2.61 6.38
N GLU A 61 -16.43 3.64 5.86
CA GLU A 61 -16.35 4.00 4.44
C GLU A 61 -14.90 4.34 4.04
N VAL A 62 -14.40 3.63 3.03
CA VAL A 62 -13.06 3.82 2.47
C VAL A 62 -13.12 4.93 1.42
N SER A 63 -12.25 5.93 1.58
CA SER A 63 -12.10 7.04 0.65
C SER A 63 -11.03 6.77 -0.41
N ALA A 64 -9.91 6.15 -0.04
CA ALA A 64 -8.84 5.82 -0.97
C ALA A 64 -7.97 4.68 -0.43
N ILE A 65 -7.44 3.87 -1.35
CA ILE A 65 -6.39 2.88 -1.07
C ILE A 65 -5.28 3.09 -2.09
N VAL A 66 -4.03 3.16 -1.61
CA VAL A 66 -2.84 3.29 -2.46
C VAL A 66 -1.83 2.22 -2.08
N ILE A 67 -1.49 1.37 -3.05
CA ILE A 67 -0.47 0.33 -2.92
C ILE A 67 0.86 0.91 -3.41
N CYS A 68 1.85 1.00 -2.53
CA CYS A 68 3.18 1.52 -2.86
C CYS A 68 4.00 0.47 -3.64
N GLY A 69 4.22 0.73 -4.91
CA GLY A 69 5.04 -0.07 -5.82
C GLY A 69 6.51 0.31 -5.88
N ASN A 70 6.98 1.21 -5.01
CA ASN A 70 8.39 1.60 -4.92
C ASN A 70 9.29 0.36 -4.73
N TYR A 71 10.41 0.26 -5.43
CA TYR A 71 11.34 -0.87 -5.27
C TYR A 71 12.29 -0.72 -4.07
N ASN A 72 12.16 0.40 -3.35
CA ASN A 72 12.99 0.72 -2.19
C ASN A 72 12.43 0.16 -0.87
N LEU A 73 13.30 0.06 0.12
CA LEU A 73 12.99 -0.57 1.40
C LEU A 73 12.00 0.23 2.25
N HIS A 74 11.88 1.54 2.11
CA HIS A 74 11.05 2.35 3.02
C HIS A 74 9.58 2.46 2.56
N LEU A 75 9.31 2.54 1.25
CA LEU A 75 7.94 2.62 0.72
C LEU A 75 7.42 1.30 0.13
N GLY A 76 8.29 0.47 -0.44
CA GLY A 76 7.86 -0.66 -1.25
C GLY A 76 7.01 -1.68 -0.51
N GLY A 77 5.82 -1.99 -1.02
CA GLY A 77 4.92 -2.97 -0.41
C GLY A 77 4.04 -2.42 0.73
N ASN A 78 4.18 -1.15 1.08
CA ASN A 78 3.26 -0.50 2.02
C ASN A 78 1.92 -0.21 1.33
N VAL A 79 0.85 -0.17 2.11
CA VAL A 79 -0.49 0.21 1.64
C VAL A 79 -1.05 1.33 2.51
N LEU A 80 -1.40 2.45 1.88
CA LEU A 80 -2.10 3.54 2.53
C LEU A 80 -3.59 3.35 2.33
N VAL A 81 -4.35 3.50 3.41
CA VAL A 81 -5.81 3.49 3.38
C VAL A 81 -6.30 4.75 4.07
N LYS A 82 -7.14 5.51 3.37
CA LYS A 82 -7.85 6.67 3.90
C LYS A 82 -9.31 6.30 4.08
N PHE A 83 -9.79 6.42 5.31
CA PHE A 83 -11.21 6.34 5.62
C PHE A 83 -11.86 7.72 5.53
N LYS A 84 -13.18 7.78 5.39
CA LYS A 84 -13.92 9.05 5.53
C LYS A 84 -13.90 9.59 6.97
N SER A 85 -13.79 8.72 7.96
CA SER A 85 -13.79 9.07 9.39
C SER A 85 -12.49 8.67 10.06
N GLU A 86 -11.93 9.56 10.89
CA GLU A 86 -10.77 9.27 11.73
C GLU A 86 -11.07 8.16 12.76
N ARG A 87 -12.33 8.06 13.23
CA ARG A 87 -12.75 6.98 14.13
C ARG A 87 -12.62 5.60 13.48
N SER A 88 -12.95 5.49 12.19
CA SER A 88 -12.76 4.25 11.42
C SER A 88 -11.28 3.89 11.29
N ALA A 89 -10.40 4.88 11.09
CA ALA A 89 -8.96 4.66 11.06
C ALA A 89 -8.42 4.18 12.42
N ALA A 90 -8.86 4.79 13.53
CA ALA A 90 -8.46 4.36 14.88
C ALA A 90 -8.96 2.95 15.21
N LYS A 91 -10.20 2.60 14.85
CA LYS A 91 -10.75 1.25 15.00
C LYS A 91 -9.95 0.22 14.19
N CYS A 92 -9.67 0.54 12.92
CA CYS A 92 -8.85 -0.30 12.05
C CYS A 92 -7.45 -0.53 12.63
N PHE A 93 -6.79 0.51 13.16
CA PHE A 93 -5.50 0.39 13.81
C PHE A 93 -5.53 -0.55 15.03
N ALA A 94 -6.55 -0.40 15.89
CA ALA A 94 -6.68 -1.22 17.09
C ALA A 94 -6.93 -2.70 16.77
N GLU A 95 -7.80 -3.01 15.80
CA GLU A 95 -8.20 -4.40 15.51
C GLU A 95 -7.29 -5.12 14.51
N CYS A 96 -6.61 -4.40 13.60
CA CYS A 96 -5.79 -5.05 12.58
C CYS A 96 -4.43 -5.54 13.08
N ASN A 97 -3.87 -4.95 14.13
CA ASN A 97 -2.54 -5.35 14.63
C ASN A 97 -2.53 -6.75 15.30
N ASP A 98 -3.69 -7.28 15.68
CA ASP A 98 -3.83 -8.63 16.24
C ASP A 98 -4.21 -9.68 15.18
N ARG A 99 -4.06 -9.34 13.89
CA ARG A 99 -4.53 -10.16 12.77
C ARG A 99 -3.41 -10.57 11.83
N TRP A 100 -3.73 -11.56 11.00
CA TRP A 100 -2.83 -12.13 10.01
C TRP A 100 -3.42 -11.99 8.60
N TYR A 101 -2.55 -11.81 7.62
CA TYR A 101 -2.90 -11.79 6.21
C TYR A 101 -1.84 -12.55 5.40
N ASN A 102 -2.29 -13.53 4.62
CA ASN A 102 -1.44 -14.34 3.74
C ASN A 102 -0.18 -14.92 4.46
N GLY A 103 -0.40 -15.49 5.65
CA GLY A 103 0.66 -16.10 6.45
C GLY A 103 1.63 -15.12 7.14
N LYS A 104 1.35 -13.82 7.13
CA LYS A 104 2.15 -12.78 7.80
C LYS A 104 1.32 -12.03 8.85
N PRO A 105 1.90 -11.62 9.98
CA PRO A 105 1.23 -10.72 10.90
C PRO A 105 1.03 -9.36 10.22
N ILE A 106 -0.09 -8.71 10.51
CA ILE A 106 -0.40 -7.39 9.99
C ILE A 106 0.23 -6.34 10.91
N PHE A 107 1.02 -5.44 10.32
CA PHE A 107 1.50 -4.25 11.01
C PHE A 107 0.79 -3.02 10.44
N CYS A 108 0.00 -2.35 11.28
CA CYS A 108 -0.77 -1.18 10.91
C CYS A 108 -0.41 0.01 11.82
N ASP A 109 -0.19 1.18 11.23
CA ASP A 109 0.01 2.45 11.93
C ASP A 109 -0.90 3.55 11.42
N LEU A 110 -1.18 4.53 12.28
CA LEU A 110 -1.79 5.79 11.86
C LEU A 110 -0.76 6.65 11.13
N SER A 111 -1.11 7.10 9.92
CA SER A 111 -0.23 7.96 9.12
C SER A 111 -0.66 9.42 9.25
N PRO A 112 0.28 10.38 9.41
CA PRO A 112 -0.04 11.80 9.44
C PRO A 112 -0.41 12.36 8.04
N VAL A 113 -0.28 11.56 6.98
CA VAL A 113 -0.59 11.97 5.60
C VAL A 113 -2.09 12.24 5.44
N LYS A 114 -2.47 13.52 5.38
CA LYS A 114 -3.87 13.95 5.18
C LYS A 114 -4.29 13.91 3.71
N PHE A 115 -3.39 14.30 2.83
CA PHE A 115 -3.59 14.39 1.38
C PHE A 115 -2.64 13.40 0.71
N ILE A 116 -3.20 12.26 0.28
CA ILE A 116 -2.40 11.19 -0.34
C ILE A 116 -1.85 11.68 -1.69
N ASP A 117 -2.59 12.53 -2.40
CA ASP A 117 -2.19 13.05 -3.71
C ASP A 117 -0.86 13.82 -3.66
N ASP A 118 -0.58 14.52 -2.55
CA ASP A 118 0.69 15.23 -2.34
C ASP A 118 1.87 14.28 -2.07
N ALA A 119 1.57 13.07 -1.58
CA ALA A 119 2.57 12.04 -1.34
C ALA A 119 2.89 11.20 -2.59
N ILE A 120 2.09 11.31 -3.66
CA ILE A 120 2.28 10.56 -4.92
C ILE A 120 3.33 11.23 -5.81
N CYS A 121 4.21 10.43 -6.41
CA CYS A 121 5.15 10.91 -7.42
C CYS A 121 4.41 11.22 -8.72
N LYS A 122 4.37 12.50 -9.11
CA LYS A 122 3.69 12.97 -10.33
C LYS A 122 4.30 12.39 -11.61
N ASP A 123 5.64 12.35 -11.71
CA ASP A 123 6.34 11.77 -12.86
C ASP A 123 5.92 10.32 -13.08
N TYR A 124 5.93 9.53 -11.99
CA TYR A 124 5.53 8.13 -12.04
C TYR A 124 4.03 7.95 -12.28
N ALA A 125 3.18 8.84 -11.75
CA ALA A 125 1.74 8.78 -11.97
C ALA A 125 1.38 9.01 -13.45
N ASN A 126 2.09 9.92 -14.12
CA ASN A 126 1.83 10.28 -15.51
C ASN A 126 2.43 9.27 -16.50
N ASP A 127 3.72 8.97 -16.35
CA ASP A 127 4.48 8.24 -17.37
C ASP A 127 4.89 6.83 -16.96
N ARG A 128 4.49 6.39 -15.75
CA ARG A 128 4.97 5.15 -15.12
C ARG A 128 6.50 5.06 -15.03
N ARG A 129 7.18 6.22 -15.11
CA ARG A 129 8.63 6.37 -15.09
C ARG A 129 9.00 7.51 -14.16
N CYS A 130 10.06 7.31 -13.38
CA CYS A 130 10.63 8.34 -12.53
C CYS A 130 12.14 8.20 -12.57
N GLU A 131 12.83 9.28 -12.92
CA GLU A 131 14.30 9.30 -13.05
C GLU A 131 15.01 9.05 -11.70
N ARG A 132 14.33 9.34 -10.59
CA ARG A 132 14.85 9.07 -9.23
C ARG A 132 14.89 7.58 -8.91
N GLY A 133 14.15 6.73 -9.64
CA GLY A 133 14.11 5.28 -9.43
C GLY A 133 13.88 4.92 -7.96
N ASP A 134 14.78 4.11 -7.40
CA ASP A 134 14.71 3.61 -6.02
C ASP A 134 15.00 4.70 -4.97
N GLN A 135 15.62 5.81 -5.35
CA GLN A 135 15.88 6.95 -4.47
C GLN A 135 14.67 7.90 -4.36
N CYS A 136 13.55 7.58 -5.03
CA CYS A 136 12.34 8.38 -4.92
C CYS A 136 11.69 8.23 -3.53
N ASN A 137 11.51 9.35 -2.85
CA ASN A 137 10.82 9.44 -1.55
C ASN A 137 9.31 9.70 -1.68
N LEU A 138 8.79 9.75 -2.90
CA LEU A 138 7.35 9.86 -3.18
C LEU A 138 6.78 8.50 -3.60
N ILE A 139 5.48 8.33 -3.41
CA ILE A 139 4.80 7.06 -3.64
C ILE A 139 4.70 6.78 -5.13
N HIS A 140 5.24 5.64 -5.54
CA HIS A 140 5.03 5.06 -6.87
C HIS A 140 3.83 4.12 -6.80
N ALA A 141 2.61 4.64 -6.98
CA ALA A 141 1.40 3.85 -6.82
C ALA A 141 1.31 2.72 -7.86
N ARG A 142 1.00 1.48 -7.43
CA ARG A 142 0.65 0.39 -8.36
C ARG A 142 -0.63 0.74 -9.11
N ASN A 143 -0.68 0.37 -10.39
CA ASN A 143 -1.85 0.61 -11.22
C ASN A 143 -2.96 -0.37 -10.83
N ILE A 144 -4.11 0.16 -10.43
CA ILE A 144 -5.30 -0.63 -10.10
C ILE A 144 -6.30 -0.46 -11.22
N GLU A 145 -6.97 -1.53 -11.61
CA GLU A 145 -7.92 -1.48 -12.72
C GLU A 145 -9.06 -0.49 -12.43
N PRO A 146 -9.28 0.53 -13.29
CA PRO A 146 -10.30 1.55 -13.05
C PRO A 146 -11.72 0.97 -12.95
N SER A 147 -12.01 -0.11 -13.68
CA SER A 147 -13.28 -0.84 -13.63
C SER A 147 -13.52 -1.41 -12.23
N LEU A 148 -12.50 -2.02 -11.62
CA LEU A 148 -12.52 -2.59 -10.27
C LEU A 148 -12.74 -1.49 -9.24
N VAL A 149 -11.99 -0.39 -9.31
CA VAL A 149 -12.16 0.75 -8.40
C VAL A 149 -13.59 1.31 -8.49
N LYS A 150 -14.11 1.50 -9.72
CA LYS A 150 -15.47 2.00 -9.94
C LYS A 150 -16.52 1.05 -9.36
N MET A 151 -16.35 -0.26 -9.58
CA MET A 151 -17.26 -1.30 -9.09
C MET A 151 -17.31 -1.33 -7.56
N LEU A 152 -16.15 -1.37 -6.90
CA LEU A 152 -16.04 -1.43 -5.44
C LEU A 152 -16.63 -0.17 -4.77
N ASN A 153 -16.34 1.01 -5.32
CA ASN A 153 -16.93 2.25 -4.81
C ASN A 153 -18.45 2.30 -5.01
N ALA A 154 -18.97 1.75 -6.12
CA ALA A 154 -20.42 1.66 -6.33
C ALA A 154 -21.08 0.69 -5.33
N SER A 155 -20.44 -0.46 -5.08
CA SER A 155 -20.90 -1.44 -4.09
C SER A 155 -20.91 -0.84 -2.67
N GLN A 156 -19.85 -0.14 -2.27
CA GLN A 156 -19.79 0.57 -0.98
C GLN A 156 -20.94 1.59 -0.86
N ARG A 157 -21.15 2.45 -1.86
CA ARG A 157 -22.26 3.42 -1.83
C ARG A 157 -23.62 2.76 -1.67
N ALA A 158 -23.86 1.65 -2.38
CA ALA A 158 -25.11 0.90 -2.26
C ALA A 158 -25.29 0.31 -0.85
N TYR A 159 -24.23 -0.26 -0.28
CA TYR A 159 -24.22 -0.80 1.07
C TYR A 159 -24.54 0.26 2.12
N TYR A 160 -23.83 1.40 2.13
CA TYR A 160 -24.09 2.46 3.11
C TYR A 160 -25.48 3.10 2.96
N LYS A 161 -25.98 3.26 1.72
CA LYS A 161 -27.36 3.71 1.48
C LYS A 161 -28.39 2.73 2.05
N SER A 162 -28.13 1.43 1.97
CA SER A 162 -29.04 0.42 2.54
C SER A 162 -29.07 0.46 4.08
N LEU A 163 -27.97 0.84 4.74
CA LEU A 163 -27.93 1.00 6.19
C LEU A 163 -28.75 2.22 6.63
N GLU A 164 -28.64 3.33 5.92
CA GLU A 164 -29.43 4.55 6.18
C GLU A 164 -30.94 4.33 6.02
N SER A 165 -31.37 3.40 5.16
CA SER A 165 -32.78 3.10 4.96
C SER A 165 -33.42 2.20 6.04
N VAL A 166 -32.61 1.67 6.95
CA VAL A 166 -33.05 0.80 8.05
C VAL A 166 -33.12 1.54 9.40
N GLU A 167 -32.54 2.74 9.47
CA GLU A 167 -32.66 3.69 10.60
C GLU A 167 -33.86 4.63 10.42
#